data_AF-A0A7W2RY35-F1
#
_entry.id   AF-A0A7W2RY35-F1
#
_cell.length_a   1.000
_cell.length_b   1.000
_cell.length_c   1.000
_cell.angle_alpha   90.00
_cell.angle_beta   90.00
_cell.angle_gamma   90.00
#
_symmetry.space_group_name_H-M   'P 1'
#
loop_
_entity.id
_entity.type
_entity.pdbx_description
1 polymer ?
#
loop_
_entity_poly.entity_id
_entity_poly.type
_entity_poly.pdbx_seq_one_letter_code
_entity_poly.pdbx_strand_id
1 'polypeptide(L)'
;MKKVLLLTTLLTSFSSMATHHCIGNVNSIAVAGNGNIHVNIGSIGDGNVLCNTGVKLGEYTPEACNSALSMILSAKMAKKKIRLYFRNDTDTSCTKGNWKNFSSSAYQLYYIGLEG
;
A
#
# COMPACT_ATOMS: atom_id res chain seq x y z
N MET A 1 49.18 -27.19 -19.36
CA MET A 1 47.93 -27.74 -18.79
C MET A 1 47.25 -26.64 -17.98
N LYS A 2 46.41 -25.86 -18.67
CA LYS A 2 45.54 -24.82 -18.12
C LYS A 2 44.13 -25.41 -18.12
N LYS A 3 43.28 -24.95 -17.19
CA LYS A 3 41.83 -25.23 -17.03
C LYS A 3 41.52 -26.25 -15.94
N VAL A 4 41.47 -25.79 -14.69
CA VAL A 4 40.27 -25.93 -13.85
C VAL A 4 40.29 -24.72 -12.91
N LEU A 5 39.77 -23.60 -13.43
CA LEU A 5 39.60 -22.36 -12.69
C LEU A 5 38.12 -22.27 -12.30
N LEU A 6 37.87 -22.04 -11.01
CA LEU A 6 36.71 -21.34 -10.44
C LEU A 6 35.32 -21.71 -10.99
N LEU A 7 34.58 -22.60 -10.30
CA LEU A 7 33.13 -22.70 -10.53
C LEU A 7 32.35 -23.30 -9.34
N THR A 8 32.49 -22.71 -8.14
CA THR A 8 31.75 -23.17 -6.94
C THR A 8 31.10 -22.07 -6.11
N THR A 9 31.08 -20.81 -6.56
CA THR A 9 30.59 -19.66 -5.76
C THR A 9 29.26 -19.04 -6.20
N LEU A 10 28.51 -19.63 -7.13
CA LEU A 10 27.22 -19.08 -7.56
C LEU A 10 26.10 -20.04 -7.15
N LEU A 11 25.40 -19.76 -6.05
CA LEU A 11 23.99 -20.18 -5.79
C LEU A 11 23.45 -19.75 -4.41
N THR A 12 23.93 -18.64 -3.82
CA THR A 12 23.17 -17.99 -2.74
C THR A 12 22.04 -17.19 -3.39
N SER A 13 20.91 -17.84 -3.64
CA SER A 13 19.67 -17.20 -4.06
C SER A 13 19.17 -16.32 -2.91
N PHE A 14 19.47 -15.03 -2.97
CA PHE A 14 18.84 -14.03 -2.11
C PHE A 14 17.34 -14.03 -2.39
N SER A 15 16.54 -14.43 -1.41
CA SER A 15 15.10 -14.20 -1.42
C SER A 15 14.87 -12.69 -1.30
N SER A 16 14.77 -12.03 -2.46
CA SER A 16 14.30 -10.65 -2.55
C SER A 16 12.89 -10.60 -1.97
N MET A 17 12.77 -10.10 -0.74
CA MET A 17 11.49 -9.65 -0.16
C MET A 17 11.06 -8.41 -0.93
N ALA A 18 10.50 -8.61 -2.12
CA ALA A 18 10.04 -7.53 -2.97
C ALA A 18 8.89 -6.82 -2.26
N THR A 19 9.10 -5.54 -1.92
CA THR A 19 8.07 -4.70 -1.35
C THR A 19 6.95 -4.51 -2.38
N HIS A 20 5.82 -5.18 -2.18
CA HIS A 20 4.69 -5.08 -3.08
C HIS A 20 3.99 -3.74 -2.89
N HIS A 21 3.71 -3.09 -4.02
CA HIS A 21 3.08 -1.79 -4.03
C HIS A 21 2.13 -1.66 -5.20
N CYS A 22 1.12 -0.82 -5.00
CA CYS A 22 0.05 -0.59 -5.96
C CYS A 22 -0.11 0.90 -6.22
N ILE A 23 -0.25 1.26 -7.49
CA ILE A 23 -0.41 2.64 -7.92
C ILE A 23 -1.81 2.81 -8.49
N GLY A 24 -2.54 3.84 -8.06
CA GLY A 24 -3.87 4.11 -8.59
C GLY A 24 -4.32 5.55 -8.40
N ASN A 25 -5.38 5.92 -9.12
CA ASN A 25 -6.03 7.22 -8.99
C ASN A 25 -7.03 7.19 -7.84
N VAL A 26 -7.07 8.25 -7.04
CA VAL A 26 -8.05 8.39 -5.95
C VAL A 26 -9.38 8.86 -6.54
N ASN A 27 -10.34 7.94 -6.68
CA ASN A 27 -11.64 8.22 -7.27
C ASN A 27 -12.60 8.85 -6.27
N SER A 28 -12.59 8.40 -5.01
CA SER A 28 -13.40 8.98 -3.94
C SER A 28 -12.75 8.77 -2.58
N ILE A 29 -13.11 9.62 -1.62
CA ILE A 29 -12.71 9.57 -0.22
C ILE A 29 -13.96 9.82 0.60
N ALA A 30 -14.20 9.01 1.62
CA ALA A 30 -15.30 9.18 2.56
C ALA A 30 -14.79 9.04 4.00
N VAL A 31 -15.36 9.83 4.91
CA VAL A 31 -15.06 9.77 6.34
C VAL A 31 -16.31 9.24 7.04
N ALA A 32 -16.20 8.07 7.65
CA ALA A 32 -17.29 7.49 8.43
C ALA A 32 -17.34 8.14 9.83
N GLY A 33 -18.52 8.16 10.45
CA GLY A 33 -18.72 8.76 11.78
C GLY A 33 -17.91 8.10 12.91
N ASN A 34 -17.37 6.90 12.69
CA ASN A 34 -16.47 6.21 13.60
C ASN A 34 -14.97 6.54 13.37
N GLY A 35 -14.67 7.50 12.51
CA GLY A 35 -13.30 7.92 12.17
C GLY A 35 -12.62 7.09 11.07
N ASN A 36 -13.28 6.07 10.49
CA ASN A 36 -12.69 5.32 9.38
C ASN A 36 -12.61 6.20 8.13
N ILE A 37 -11.44 6.17 7.49
CA ILE A 37 -11.23 6.77 6.17
C ILE A 37 -11.39 5.68 5.11
N HIS A 38 -12.43 5.82 4.30
CA HIS A 38 -12.72 4.95 3.17
C HIS A 38 -12.22 5.59 1.88
N VAL A 39 -11.59 4.80 1.03
CA VAL A 39 -11.08 5.25 -0.27
C VAL A 39 -11.51 4.32 -1.39
N ASN A 40 -11.85 4.90 -2.54
CA ASN A 40 -11.90 4.19 -3.81
C ASN A 40 -10.65 4.58 -4.60
N ILE A 41 -9.83 3.58 -4.93
CA ILE A 41 -8.62 3.78 -5.72
C ILE A 41 -8.74 2.92 -6.97
N GLY A 42 -8.68 3.58 -8.13
CA GLY A 42 -8.83 2.93 -9.43
C GLY A 42 -7.85 1.78 -9.59
N SER A 43 -8.33 0.66 -10.14
CA SER A 43 -7.61 -0.63 -10.28
C SER A 43 -7.18 -1.31 -8.98
N ILE A 44 -7.45 -0.72 -7.81
CA ILE A 44 -7.15 -1.34 -6.51
C ILE A 44 -8.43 -1.82 -5.82
N GLY A 45 -9.44 -0.97 -5.72
CA GLY A 45 -10.73 -1.36 -5.15
C GLY A 45 -11.57 -0.21 -4.62
N ASP A 46 -12.80 -0.53 -4.19
CA ASP A 46 -13.82 0.43 -3.76
C ASP A 46 -14.16 0.32 -2.27
N GLY A 47 -14.38 1.46 -1.62
CA GLY A 47 -14.85 1.53 -0.23
C GLY A 47 -13.88 0.97 0.81
N ASN A 48 -12.60 0.80 0.45
CA ASN A 48 -11.62 0.16 1.30
C ASN A 48 -11.21 1.09 2.46
N VAL A 49 -11.11 0.52 3.66
CA VAL A 49 -10.62 1.25 4.85
C VAL A 49 -9.12 1.41 4.73
N LEU A 50 -8.69 2.66 4.65
CA LEU A 50 -7.29 3.04 4.60
C LEU A 50 -6.68 3.07 6.01
N CYS A 51 -7.29 3.85 6.90
CA CYS A 51 -6.87 4.08 8.28
C CYS A 51 -8.04 4.65 9.11
N ASN A 52 -7.81 4.92 10.40
CA ASN A 52 -8.79 5.55 11.30
C ASN A 52 -8.18 6.80 11.98
N THR A 53 -8.97 7.87 12.12
CA THR A 53 -8.53 9.17 12.66
C THR A 53 -8.65 9.30 14.19
N GLY A 54 -9.27 8.33 14.87
CA GLY A 54 -9.44 8.30 16.33
C GLY A 54 -8.68 7.19 17.03
N VAL A 55 -8.34 6.10 16.33
CA VAL A 55 -7.58 4.97 16.88
C VAL A 55 -6.49 4.49 15.93
N LYS A 56 -5.43 3.88 16.49
CA LYS A 56 -4.40 3.22 15.68
C LYS A 56 -5.03 2.06 14.90
N LEU A 57 -4.80 2.03 13.60
CA LEU A 57 -5.24 0.95 12.71
C LEU A 57 -4.04 0.45 11.90
N GLY A 58 -3.64 -0.81 12.13
CA GLY A 58 -2.41 -1.35 11.55
C GLY A 58 -1.17 -0.56 11.98
N GLU A 59 -0.37 -0.12 11.02
CA GLU A 59 0.82 0.71 11.26
C GLU A 59 0.52 2.22 11.32
N TYR A 60 -0.72 2.65 11.02
CA TYR A 60 -1.10 4.06 11.05
C TYR A 60 -1.60 4.47 12.44
N THR A 61 -0.94 5.46 13.05
CA THR A 61 -1.49 6.20 14.20
C THR A 61 -2.58 7.17 13.74
N PRO A 62 -3.44 7.67 14.65
CA PRO A 62 -4.41 8.71 14.31
C PRO A 62 -3.80 9.93 13.61
N GLU A 63 -2.63 10.40 14.06
CA GLU A 63 -1.92 11.56 13.49
C GLU A 63 -1.39 11.26 12.08
N ALA A 64 -0.81 10.07 11.89
CA ALA A 64 -0.38 9.60 10.58
C ALA A 64 -1.57 9.44 9.63
N CYS A 65 -2.73 8.97 10.12
CA CYS A 65 -3.94 8.84 9.32
C CYS A 65 -4.48 10.20 8.85
N ASN A 66 -4.52 11.20 9.74
CA ASN A 66 -4.91 12.56 9.38
C ASN A 66 -3.96 13.15 8.33
N SER A 67 -2.65 12.93 8.48
CA SER A 67 -1.64 13.36 7.50
C SER A 67 -1.84 12.68 6.15
N ALA A 68 -2.10 11.37 6.15
CA ALA A 68 -2.39 10.60 4.94
C ALA A 68 -3.68 11.06 4.25
N LEU A 69 -4.73 11.38 5.01
CA LEU A 69 -5.97 11.94 4.49
C LEU A 69 -5.72 13.25 3.75
N SER A 70 -4.97 14.20 4.34
CA SER A 70 -4.61 15.46 3.68
C SER A 70 -3.82 15.25 2.39
N MET A 71 -2.88 14.29 2.40
CA MET A 71 -2.08 13.95 1.23
C MET A 71 -2.93 13.36 0.10
N ILE A 72 -3.81 12.41 0.41
CA ILE A 72 -4.68 11.74 -0.58
C ILE A 72 -5.73 12.69 -1.13
N LEU A 73 -6.27 13.59 -0.29
CA LEU A 73 -7.16 14.66 -0.74
C LEU A 73 -6.45 15.57 -1.75
N SER A 74 -5.19 15.95 -1.46
CA SER A 74 -4.36 16.73 -2.37
C SER A 74 -4.11 15.99 -3.69
N ALA A 75 -3.80 14.68 -3.62
CA ALA A 75 -3.63 13.84 -4.80
C ALA A 75 -4.88 13.83 -5.68
N LYS A 76 -6.06 13.65 -5.06
CA LYS A 76 -7.35 13.66 -5.74
C LYS A 76 -7.62 14.99 -6.45
N MET A 77 -7.41 16.12 -5.75
CA MET A 77 -7.62 17.45 -6.33
C MET A 77 -6.65 17.72 -7.49
N ALA A 78 -5.39 17.30 -7.36
CA ALA A 78 -4.37 17.46 -8.38
C ALA A 78 -4.44 16.41 -9.50
N LYS A 79 -5.40 15.46 -9.44
CA LYS A 79 -5.50 14.30 -10.35
C LYS A 79 -4.19 13.51 -10.44
N LYS A 80 -3.47 13.42 -9.33
CA LYS A 80 -2.24 12.63 -9.19
C LYS A 80 -2.56 11.24 -8.69
N LYS A 81 -1.73 10.28 -9.09
CA LYS A 81 -1.79 8.91 -8.57
C LYS A 81 -1.17 8.86 -7.18
N ILE A 82 -1.61 7.90 -6.39
CA ILE A 82 -0.95 7.53 -5.14
C ILE A 82 -0.37 6.13 -5.26
N ARG A 83 0.68 5.86 -4.49
CA ARG A 83 1.27 4.55 -4.33
C ARG A 83 1.04 4.04 -2.92
N LEU A 84 0.52 2.83 -2.81
CA LEU A 84 0.29 2.11 -1.57
C LEU A 84 1.33 0.99 -1.45
N TYR A 85 1.94 0.82 -0.28
CA TYR A 85 2.88 -0.27 -0.03
C TYR A 85 2.34 -1.20 1.05
N PHE A 86 2.40 -2.49 0.76
CA PHE A 86 1.85 -3.55 1.58
C PHE A 86 2.96 -4.51 2.00
N ARG A 87 2.95 -4.97 3.26
CA ARG A 87 3.95 -5.94 3.73
C ARG A 87 3.60 -7.38 3.40
N ASN A 88 2.33 -7.74 3.54
CA ASN A 88 1.89 -9.13 3.56
C ASN A 88 0.89 -9.46 2.46
N ASP A 89 0.94 -8.68 1.38
CA ASP A 89 0.04 -8.82 0.26
C ASP A 89 0.48 -9.97 -0.65
N THR A 90 -0.17 -11.11 -0.46
CA THR A 90 0.09 -12.33 -1.23
C THR A 90 -0.49 -12.27 -2.64
N ASP A 91 -1.40 -11.33 -2.91
CA ASP A 91 -1.97 -11.09 -4.22
C ASP A 91 -1.27 -9.92 -4.92
N THR A 92 -0.35 -10.22 -5.82
CA THR A 92 0.43 -9.17 -6.49
C THR A 92 -0.34 -8.41 -7.57
N SER A 93 -1.59 -8.78 -7.89
CA SER A 93 -2.39 -8.18 -8.98
C SER A 93 -2.87 -6.75 -8.71
N CYS A 94 -2.65 -6.25 -7.50
CA CYS A 94 -3.16 -4.99 -6.97
C CYS A 94 -4.68 -4.86 -6.87
N THR A 95 -5.46 -5.79 -7.41
CA THR A 95 -6.92 -5.80 -7.29
C THR A 95 -7.32 -6.38 -5.94
N LYS A 96 -7.50 -5.52 -4.93
CA LYS A 96 -7.85 -5.93 -3.56
C LYS A 96 -9.34 -6.22 -3.36
N GLY A 97 -10.17 -5.79 -4.30
CA GLY A 97 -11.63 -5.87 -4.20
C GLY A 97 -12.21 -4.76 -3.33
N ASN A 98 -13.45 -4.97 -2.88
CA ASN A 98 -14.25 -3.91 -2.25
C ASN A 98 -14.43 -4.15 -0.75
N TRP A 99 -14.58 -3.05 -0.01
CA TRP A 99 -14.87 -3.04 1.43
C TRP A 99 -13.87 -3.84 2.27
N LYS A 100 -12.60 -3.83 1.87
CA LYS A 100 -11.49 -4.44 2.58
C LYS A 100 -10.89 -3.46 3.56
N ASN A 101 -10.28 -4.00 4.61
CA ASN A 101 -9.45 -3.25 5.52
C ASN A 101 -7.97 -3.45 5.13
N PHE A 102 -7.35 -2.40 4.59
CA PHE A 102 -5.95 -2.45 4.16
C PHE A 102 -4.96 -2.58 5.32
N SER A 103 -5.38 -2.26 6.55
CA SER A 103 -4.59 -2.50 7.76
C SER A 103 -4.70 -3.94 8.29
N SER A 104 -5.55 -4.80 7.68
CA SER A 104 -5.68 -6.20 8.11
C SER A 104 -4.39 -6.99 7.87
N SER A 105 -4.25 -8.13 8.55
CA SER A 105 -3.10 -9.03 8.42
C SER A 105 -2.89 -9.57 7.00
N ALA A 106 -3.91 -9.53 6.14
CA ALA A 106 -3.84 -9.96 4.74
C ALA A 106 -3.13 -8.97 3.82
N TYR A 107 -2.99 -7.69 4.21
CA TYR A 107 -2.36 -6.67 3.37
C TYR A 107 -1.25 -5.93 4.12
N GLN A 108 -1.53 -5.49 5.35
CA GLN A 108 -0.60 -4.69 6.16
C GLN A 108 -0.08 -3.47 5.40
N LEU A 109 -0.99 -2.57 5.02
CA LEU A 109 -0.64 -1.26 4.48
C LEU A 109 0.20 -0.50 5.49
N TYR A 110 1.40 -0.09 5.08
CA TYR A 110 2.34 0.55 5.98
C TYR A 110 2.90 1.87 5.44
N TYR A 111 2.76 2.14 4.14
CA TYR A 111 3.24 3.38 3.53
C TYR A 111 2.36 3.82 2.36
N ILE A 112 2.17 5.13 2.25
CA ILE A 112 1.44 5.78 1.15
C ILE A 112 2.32 6.92 0.63
N GLY A 113 2.43 7.05 -0.68
CA GLY A 113 3.17 8.14 -1.34
C GLY A 113 2.37 8.78 -2.46
N LEU A 114 2.71 10.02 -2.78
CA LEU A 114 2.27 10.71 -4.00
C LEU A 114 3.17 10.33 -5.17
N GLU A 115 2.58 10.12 -6.34
CA GLU A 115 3.32 10.00 -7.59
C GLU A 115 3.51 11.37 -8.26
N GLY A 116 4.71 11.60 -8.78
CA GLY A 116 5.10 12.82 -9.51
C GLY A 116 4.47 12.93 -10.89
#